data_AF-A0A2A7NMW0-F1
#
_entry.id   AF-A0A2A7NMW0-F1
#
_cell.length_a   1.000
_cell.length_b   1.000
_cell.length_c   1.000
_cell.angle_alpha   90.00
_cell.angle_beta   90.00
_cell.angle_gamma   90.00
#
_symmetry.space_group_name_H-M   'P 1'
#
loop_
_entity.id
_entity.type
_entity.pdbx_description
1 polymer ?
#
loop_
_entity_poly.entity_id
_entity_poly.type
_entity_poly.pdbx_seq_one_letter_code
_entity_poly.pdbx_strand_id
1 'polypeptide(L)'
;MMRLPRRFRQHWKWVAGLVAFVAVVALVFGEARIRPYITGDATVISSEITENITGTVDLFDPQVPHELSIELTDAEYGDMVRQFEADGDKKWVTADITIDGTVISDVAVRLKGNSTLMALRGIYFGPKPGEEPTEGAGPPPGPPPGVFAKVSADDPLSLPLLISFNENAEGRGYQGLTELSVRPGAPVLNEALALSLTALTGQPSQRYAYVTYSVNGDTATRLVLEHPDETYADELFESDGYLYKARAKSKLEYRGPDQSAYAEQFKQINAADTGNLQPIINFLSWLDSADDQEFARSLADWVDVESLARYAATQNLLVNADDMSGPGQNYYLWYDLAAEKISVLSWDLNLAMMMGDSGLGPHDKLELKPPSGFKPPTGMGPPEGMPPGGNALKDRFLASPAFTEIYDEAYWELYDAIYADGQALELLDTISATVPLTDGLSAEEVGKQKETLRAWLQERAAALARARSAVAGGGR
;
A
#
# COMPACT_ATOMS: atom_id res chain seq x y z
N MET A 1 -5.08 -6.61 -73.10
CA MET A 1 -6.30 -6.31 -72.31
C MET A 1 -6.56 -7.45 -71.34
N MET A 2 -6.15 -7.30 -70.08
CA MET A 2 -6.32 -8.32 -69.05
C MET A 2 -7.80 -8.37 -68.65
N ARG A 3 -8.50 -9.45 -69.02
CA ARG A 3 -9.93 -9.62 -68.71
C ARG A 3 -10.07 -9.90 -67.21
N LEU A 4 -10.71 -8.98 -66.48
CA LEU A 4 -11.01 -9.17 -65.06
C LEU A 4 -11.73 -10.51 -64.80
N PRO A 5 -11.37 -11.24 -63.72
CA PRO A 5 -11.94 -12.55 -63.38
C PRO A 5 -13.46 -12.53 -63.30
N ARG A 6 -14.11 -13.61 -63.75
CA ARG A 6 -15.58 -13.73 -63.86
C ARG A 6 -16.30 -13.53 -62.51
N ARG A 7 -15.69 -14.02 -61.42
CA ARG A 7 -16.18 -13.82 -60.03
C ARG A 7 -16.21 -12.35 -59.62
N PHE A 8 -15.22 -11.55 -60.03
CA PHE A 8 -15.18 -10.13 -59.73
C PHE A 8 -16.34 -9.39 -60.44
N ARG A 9 -16.67 -9.76 -61.68
CA ARG A 9 -17.80 -9.16 -62.41
C ARG A 9 -19.18 -9.55 -61.89
N GLN A 10 -19.30 -10.65 -61.14
CA GLN A 10 -20.57 -11.05 -60.52
C GLN A 10 -20.77 -10.40 -59.15
N HIS A 11 -19.68 -10.15 -58.40
CA HIS A 11 -19.76 -9.62 -57.03
C HIS A 11 -19.26 -8.18 -56.87
N TRP A 12 -18.90 -7.48 -57.95
CA TRP A 12 -18.37 -6.11 -57.87
C TRP A 12 -19.30 -5.13 -57.16
N LYS A 13 -20.63 -5.34 -57.22
CA LYS A 13 -21.60 -4.51 -56.50
C LYS A 13 -21.47 -4.62 -54.98
N TRP A 14 -21.17 -5.81 -54.47
CA TRP A 14 -20.94 -6.03 -53.04
C TRP A 14 -19.59 -5.48 -52.59
N VAL A 15 -18.55 -5.65 -53.41
CA VAL A 15 -17.24 -5.05 -53.15
C VAL A 15 -17.32 -3.53 -53.19
N ALA A 16 -17.98 -2.96 -54.19
CA ALA A 16 -18.23 -1.52 -54.28
C ALA A 16 -19.09 -1.02 -53.13
N GLY A 17 -20.10 -1.80 -52.71
CA GLY A 17 -20.93 -1.51 -51.54
C GLY A 17 -20.13 -1.49 -50.24
N LEU A 18 -19.24 -2.46 -50.03
CA LEU A 18 -18.35 -2.51 -48.87
C LEU A 18 -17.38 -1.33 -48.86
N VAL A 19 -16.75 -1.04 -50.00
CA VAL A 19 -15.81 0.09 -50.12
C VAL A 19 -16.55 1.42 -49.88
N ALA A 20 -17.76 1.57 -50.42
CA ALA A 20 -18.59 2.75 -50.17
C ALA A 20 -19.01 2.85 -48.70
N PHE A 21 -19.38 1.74 -48.06
CA PHE A 21 -19.72 1.70 -46.64
C PHE A 21 -18.52 2.09 -45.76
N VAL A 22 -17.34 1.51 -46.01
CA VAL A 22 -16.11 1.87 -45.27
C VAL A 22 -15.74 3.33 -45.50
N ALA A 23 -15.86 3.85 -46.73
CA ALA A 23 -15.61 5.26 -47.03
C ALA A 23 -16.62 6.19 -46.34
N VAL A 24 -17.90 5.82 -46.28
CA VAL A 24 -18.93 6.57 -45.54
C VAL A 24 -18.65 6.52 -44.04
N VAL A 25 -18.32 5.36 -43.47
CA VAL A 25 -17.96 5.26 -42.05
C VAL A 25 -16.72 6.10 -41.73
N ALA A 26 -15.69 6.06 -42.57
CA ALA A 26 -14.49 6.88 -42.39
C ALA A 26 -14.76 8.39 -42.58
N LEU A 27 -15.64 8.80 -43.49
CA LEU A 27 -16.01 10.21 -43.66
C LEU A 27 -16.95 10.73 -42.57
N VAL A 28 -17.89 9.91 -42.11
CA VAL A 28 -18.92 10.29 -41.13
C VAL A 28 -18.38 10.17 -39.70
N PHE A 29 -17.57 9.15 -39.42
CA PHE A 29 -17.07 8.85 -38.08
C PHE A 29 -15.55 8.94 -37.94
N GLY A 30 -14.78 9.22 -39.01
CA GLY A 30 -13.31 9.26 -38.93
C GLY A 30 -12.75 10.40 -38.07
N GLU A 31 -13.50 11.50 -37.91
CA GLU A 31 -13.17 12.56 -36.95
C GLU A 31 -13.88 12.40 -35.60
N ALA A 32 -14.88 11.51 -35.52
CA ALA A 32 -15.62 11.25 -34.30
C ALA A 32 -14.79 10.32 -33.39
N ARG A 33 -13.99 10.92 -32.50
CA ARG A 33 -13.34 10.18 -31.42
C ARG A 33 -14.45 9.65 -30.49
N ILE A 34 -14.79 8.37 -30.62
CA ILE A 34 -15.66 7.67 -29.65
C ILE A 34 -14.91 7.67 -28.32
N ARG A 35 -15.43 8.43 -27.35
CA ARG A 35 -15.00 8.36 -25.95
C ARG A 35 -16.02 7.50 -25.23
N PRO A 36 -15.75 6.21 -24.99
CA PRO A 36 -16.61 5.41 -24.16
C PRO A 36 -16.54 6.00 -22.73
N TYR A 37 -17.61 6.66 -22.31
CA TYR A 37 -17.79 6.99 -20.90
C TYR A 37 -18.33 5.73 -20.23
N ILE A 38 -17.48 5.05 -19.47
CA ILE A 38 -17.95 3.96 -18.61
C ILE A 38 -18.50 4.64 -17.36
N THR A 39 -19.80 4.90 -17.33
CA THR A 39 -20.51 5.29 -16.11
C THR A 39 -20.80 4.02 -15.34
N GLY A 40 -19.85 3.63 -14.49
CA GLY A 40 -20.05 2.58 -13.51
C GLY A 40 -20.96 3.04 -12.40
N ASP A 41 -21.81 2.15 -11.90
CA ASP A 41 -22.49 2.39 -10.63
C ASP A 41 -21.50 2.12 -9.49
N ALA A 42 -21.23 3.15 -8.68
CA ALA A 42 -20.26 3.05 -7.59
C ALA A 42 -20.80 2.32 -6.37
N THR A 43 -22.12 2.17 -6.26
CA THR A 43 -22.75 1.37 -5.19
C THR A 43 -22.66 -0.13 -5.48
N VAL A 44 -22.21 -0.52 -6.68
CA VAL A 44 -22.05 -1.93 -7.03
C VAL A 44 -20.69 -2.41 -6.53
N ILE A 45 -20.69 -2.99 -5.35
CA ILE A 45 -19.57 -3.76 -4.82
C ILE A 45 -19.47 -5.04 -5.68
N SER A 46 -18.39 -5.20 -6.44
CA SER A 46 -18.17 -6.40 -7.26
C SER A 46 -18.08 -7.68 -6.40
N SER A 47 -17.74 -7.53 -5.13
CA SER A 47 -17.58 -8.61 -4.14
C SER A 47 -18.54 -8.47 -2.94
N GLU A 48 -19.84 -8.27 -3.14
CA GLU A 48 -20.79 -8.20 -2.02
C GLU A 48 -20.70 -9.46 -1.14
N ILE A 49 -20.48 -9.28 0.17
CA ILE A 49 -20.43 -10.38 1.13
C ILE A 49 -21.85 -10.87 1.39
N THR A 50 -22.22 -11.98 0.76
CA THR A 50 -23.51 -12.66 0.93
C THR A 50 -23.45 -13.78 1.97
N GLU A 51 -22.26 -14.33 2.22
CA GLU A 51 -21.97 -15.30 3.26
C GLU A 51 -20.84 -14.77 4.16
N ASN A 52 -21.20 -14.20 5.31
CA ASN A 52 -20.22 -13.70 6.26
C ASN A 52 -19.94 -14.73 7.36
N ILE A 53 -18.75 -15.30 7.37
CA ILE A 53 -18.28 -16.19 8.44
C ILE A 53 -17.95 -15.32 9.66
N THR A 54 -18.65 -15.54 10.77
CA THR A 54 -18.51 -14.71 11.98
C THR A 54 -17.26 -15.03 12.80
N GLY A 55 -16.72 -16.25 12.68
CA GLY A 55 -15.68 -16.74 13.58
C GLY A 55 -16.20 -16.96 15.01
N THR A 56 -15.27 -17.18 15.95
CA THR A 56 -15.54 -17.45 17.38
C THR A 56 -15.35 -16.21 18.26
N VAL A 57 -14.44 -15.32 17.87
CA VAL A 57 -14.08 -14.04 18.51
C VAL A 57 -13.76 -13.02 17.42
N ASP A 58 -13.82 -11.72 17.71
CA ASP A 58 -13.37 -10.67 16.77
C ASP A 58 -11.86 -10.83 16.51
N LEU A 59 -11.48 -11.00 15.24
CA LEU A 59 -10.10 -11.25 14.80
C LEU A 59 -9.14 -10.14 15.22
N PHE A 60 -9.64 -8.93 15.41
CA PHE A 60 -8.83 -7.77 15.76
C PHE A 60 -8.96 -7.37 17.23
N ASP A 61 -9.53 -8.21 18.08
CA ASP A 61 -9.58 -7.97 19.52
C ASP A 61 -8.19 -8.12 20.17
N PRO A 62 -7.54 -7.02 20.61
CA PRO A 62 -6.18 -7.09 21.17
C PRO A 62 -6.13 -7.82 22.53
N GLN A 63 -7.27 -8.14 23.14
CA GLN A 63 -7.34 -8.84 24.43
C GLN A 63 -7.36 -10.37 24.29
N VAL A 64 -7.51 -10.88 23.06
CA VAL A 64 -7.59 -12.31 22.80
C VAL A 64 -6.32 -12.79 22.08
N PRO A 65 -5.70 -13.90 22.52
CA PRO A 65 -4.67 -14.55 21.73
C PRO A 65 -5.30 -15.17 20.48
N HIS A 66 -4.76 -14.81 19.31
CA HIS A 66 -5.26 -15.31 18.04
C HIS A 66 -4.34 -16.37 17.43
N GLU A 67 -4.93 -17.32 16.72
CA GLU A 67 -4.24 -18.34 15.94
C GLU A 67 -4.71 -18.31 14.48
N LEU A 68 -3.75 -18.37 13.55
CA LEU A 68 -3.99 -18.51 12.11
C LEU A 68 -3.16 -19.68 11.59
N SER A 69 -3.84 -20.73 11.13
CA SER A 69 -3.19 -21.88 10.49
C SER A 69 -3.56 -21.94 9.00
N ILE A 70 -2.56 -22.16 8.15
CA ILE A 70 -2.73 -22.36 6.71
C ILE A 70 -2.22 -23.75 6.34
N GLU A 71 -3.09 -24.58 5.79
CA GLU A 71 -2.78 -25.90 5.29
C GLU A 71 -2.69 -25.84 3.75
N LEU A 72 -1.47 -26.01 3.24
CA LEU A 72 -1.15 -25.98 1.81
C LEU A 72 -0.53 -27.31 1.40
N THR A 73 -0.99 -27.88 0.28
CA THR A 73 -0.31 -29.05 -0.28
C THR A 73 1.06 -28.66 -0.84
N ASP A 74 2.03 -29.59 -0.83
CA ASP A 74 3.36 -29.37 -1.44
C ASP A 74 3.27 -28.95 -2.92
N ALA A 75 2.23 -29.41 -3.61
CA ALA A 75 1.98 -29.05 -5.01
C ALA A 75 1.57 -27.57 -5.14
N GLU A 76 0.60 -27.12 -4.35
CA GLU A 76 0.13 -25.73 -4.33
C GLU A 76 1.25 -24.77 -3.89
N TYR A 77 1.96 -25.10 -2.80
CA TYR A 77 3.12 -24.33 -2.34
C TYR A 77 4.20 -24.23 -3.43
N GLY A 78 4.56 -25.38 -4.02
CA GLY A 78 5.57 -25.46 -5.06
C GLY A 78 5.17 -24.67 -6.32
N ASP A 79 3.91 -24.72 -6.73
CA ASP A 79 3.41 -23.97 -7.89
C ASP A 79 3.44 -22.46 -7.63
N MET A 80 2.98 -22.02 -6.45
CA MET A 80 3.02 -20.61 -6.04
C MET A 80 4.44 -20.03 -6.11
N VAL A 81 5.42 -20.72 -5.51
CA VAL A 81 6.81 -20.25 -5.46
C VAL A 81 7.46 -20.31 -6.85
N ARG A 82 7.35 -21.45 -7.57
CA ARG A 82 7.99 -21.62 -8.89
C ARG A 82 7.51 -20.60 -9.91
N GLN A 83 6.21 -20.28 -9.91
CA GLN A 83 5.66 -19.31 -10.85
C GLN A 83 6.23 -17.91 -10.59
N PHE A 84 6.25 -17.49 -9.32
CA PHE A 84 6.83 -16.21 -8.95
C PHE A 84 8.32 -16.11 -9.28
N GLU A 85 9.10 -17.18 -9.08
CA GLU A 85 10.50 -17.23 -9.49
C GLU A 85 10.67 -17.08 -11.01
N ALA A 86 9.80 -17.74 -11.79
CA ALA A 86 9.88 -17.77 -13.24
C ALA A 86 9.63 -16.41 -13.90
N ASP A 87 8.54 -15.72 -13.54
CA ASP A 87 8.14 -14.48 -14.21
C ASP A 87 7.71 -13.34 -13.26
N GLY A 88 7.62 -13.62 -11.95
CA GLY A 88 7.17 -12.66 -10.94
C GLY A 88 5.66 -12.63 -10.75
N ASP A 89 4.90 -13.53 -11.40
CA ASP A 89 3.46 -13.65 -11.22
C ASP A 89 3.11 -14.22 -9.85
N LYS A 90 2.04 -13.69 -9.26
CA LYS A 90 1.58 -13.99 -7.89
C LYS A 90 0.23 -14.67 -7.98
N LYS A 91 0.25 -15.91 -8.44
CA LYS A 91 -0.95 -16.70 -8.65
C LYS A 91 -1.58 -17.12 -7.33
N TRP A 92 -2.90 -17.15 -7.32
CA TRP A 92 -3.69 -17.76 -6.27
C TRP A 92 -3.56 -19.29 -6.30
N VAL A 93 -3.38 -19.85 -5.11
CA VAL A 93 -3.37 -21.29 -4.83
C VAL A 93 -4.40 -21.61 -3.76
N THR A 94 -4.91 -22.83 -3.76
CA THR A 94 -5.95 -23.24 -2.79
C THR A 94 -5.32 -23.73 -1.49
N ALA A 95 -5.89 -23.31 -0.37
CA ALA A 95 -5.54 -23.72 0.98
C ALA A 95 -6.79 -23.95 1.84
N ASP A 96 -6.63 -24.70 2.92
CA ASP A 96 -7.59 -24.69 4.02
C ASP A 96 -7.01 -23.80 5.14
N ILE A 97 -7.83 -22.93 5.71
CA ILE A 97 -7.40 -22.00 6.76
C ILE A 97 -8.20 -22.24 8.03
N THR A 98 -7.52 -22.18 9.18
CA THR A 98 -8.18 -22.15 10.49
C THR A 98 -7.86 -20.84 11.19
N ILE A 99 -8.90 -20.09 11.59
CA ILE A 99 -8.78 -18.86 12.39
C ILE A 99 -9.52 -19.08 13.70
N ASP A 100 -8.79 -19.07 14.82
CA ASP A 100 -9.35 -19.24 16.18
C ASP A 100 -10.30 -20.45 16.30
N GLY A 101 -9.88 -21.58 15.71
CA GLY A 101 -10.64 -22.83 15.66
C GLY A 101 -11.74 -22.89 14.59
N THR A 102 -11.99 -21.80 13.86
CA THR A 102 -12.94 -21.76 12.74
C THR A 102 -12.24 -22.24 11.47
N VAL A 103 -12.60 -23.44 11.01
CA VAL A 103 -12.06 -24.01 9.76
C VAL A 103 -12.83 -23.44 8.57
N ILE A 104 -12.09 -22.97 7.57
CA ILE A 104 -12.58 -22.42 6.31
C ILE A 104 -11.84 -23.16 5.19
N SER A 105 -12.56 -24.05 4.50
CA SER A 105 -11.98 -24.81 3.39
C SER A 105 -12.04 -24.04 2.09
N ASP A 106 -11.17 -24.40 1.14
CA ASP A 106 -11.14 -23.83 -0.21
C ASP A 106 -10.96 -22.30 -0.20
N VAL A 107 -9.98 -21.83 0.56
CA VAL A 107 -9.56 -20.42 0.62
C VAL A 107 -8.41 -20.21 -0.37
N ALA A 108 -8.33 -19.04 -0.99
CA ALA A 108 -7.22 -18.72 -1.88
C ALA A 108 -6.11 -18.00 -1.13
N VAL A 109 -4.86 -18.35 -1.44
CA VAL A 109 -3.66 -17.73 -0.87
C VAL A 109 -2.70 -17.38 -2.01
N ARG A 110 -2.00 -16.25 -1.91
CA ARG A 110 -0.91 -15.91 -2.84
C ARG A 110 0.19 -15.11 -2.16
N LEU A 111 1.36 -15.04 -2.80
CA LEU A 111 2.44 -14.14 -2.38
C LEU A 111 2.03 -12.67 -2.45
N LYS A 112 2.48 -11.87 -1.48
CA LYS A 112 2.22 -10.41 -1.39
C LYS A 112 3.50 -9.59 -1.27
N GLY A 113 3.50 -8.39 -1.86
CA GLY A 113 4.61 -7.43 -1.78
C GLY A 113 5.55 -7.46 -2.98
N ASN A 114 6.23 -6.35 -3.28
CA ASN A 114 7.16 -6.27 -4.42
C ASN A 114 8.60 -6.40 -3.94
N SER A 115 9.06 -5.43 -3.14
CA SER A 115 10.44 -5.36 -2.64
C SER A 115 10.78 -6.55 -1.74
N THR A 116 9.85 -6.97 -0.88
CA THR A 116 10.06 -8.08 0.07
C THR A 116 10.30 -9.43 -0.63
N LEU A 117 9.67 -9.65 -1.78
CA LEU A 117 9.79 -10.90 -2.54
C LEU A 117 11.01 -10.94 -3.47
N MET A 118 11.75 -9.83 -3.63
CA MET A 118 12.90 -9.76 -4.54
C MET A 118 13.95 -10.85 -4.24
N ALA A 119 14.10 -11.23 -2.97
CA ALA A 119 14.99 -12.30 -2.54
C ALA A 119 14.69 -13.66 -3.19
N LEU A 120 13.40 -13.99 -3.40
CA LEU A 120 13.00 -15.23 -4.08
C LEU A 120 13.44 -15.24 -5.55
N ARG A 121 13.58 -14.06 -6.17
CA ARG A 121 14.09 -13.91 -7.54
C ARG A 121 15.61 -13.76 -7.60
N GLY A 122 16.31 -14.05 -6.51
CA GLY A 122 17.76 -13.94 -6.40
C GLY A 122 18.28 -12.50 -6.32
N ILE A 123 17.39 -11.52 -6.10
CA ILE A 123 17.72 -10.10 -5.94
C ILE A 123 17.76 -9.82 -4.44
N TYR A 124 18.96 -9.79 -3.87
CA TYR A 124 19.17 -9.60 -2.44
C TYR A 124 19.55 -8.16 -2.12
N PHE A 125 18.94 -7.59 -1.08
CA PHE A 125 19.50 -6.46 -0.37
C PHE A 125 20.56 -6.99 0.62
N GLY A 126 21.78 -7.23 0.15
CA GLY A 126 22.91 -7.69 0.98
C GLY A 126 23.61 -8.95 0.43
N PRO A 127 24.54 -9.57 1.19
CA PRO A 127 25.20 -10.81 0.78
C PRO A 127 24.17 -11.94 0.63
N LYS A 128 24.42 -12.85 -0.31
CA LYS A 128 23.52 -13.99 -0.56
C LYS A 128 23.43 -14.88 0.68
N PRO A 129 22.27 -15.52 0.95
CA PRO A 129 22.19 -16.56 1.96
C PRO A 129 23.28 -17.62 1.74
N GLY A 130 24.19 -17.77 2.71
CA GLY A 130 25.29 -18.75 2.66
C GLY A 130 26.67 -18.20 2.27
N GLU A 131 26.82 -16.91 1.95
CA GLU A 131 28.14 -16.28 1.80
C GLU A 131 28.59 -15.65 3.14
N GLU A 132 29.67 -16.15 3.74
CA GLU A 132 30.27 -15.51 4.90
C GLU A 132 30.89 -14.14 4.51
N PRO A 133 30.83 -13.13 5.40
CA PRO A 133 31.53 -11.87 5.16
C PRO A 133 33.03 -12.14 5.01
N THR A 134 33.68 -11.48 4.04
CA THR A 134 35.14 -11.51 3.90
C THR A 134 35.82 -11.13 5.23
N GLU A 135 36.76 -11.96 5.68
CA GLU A 135 37.51 -11.78 6.93
C GLU A 135 38.07 -10.35 7.07
N GLY A 136 37.78 -9.70 8.20
CA GLY A 136 38.43 -8.44 8.61
C GLY A 136 37.51 -7.28 8.97
N ALA A 137 36.21 -7.36 8.67
CA ALA A 137 35.20 -6.46 9.21
C ALA A 137 34.36 -7.25 10.22
N GLY A 138 34.32 -6.80 11.48
CA GLY A 138 33.30 -7.31 12.42
C GLY A 138 31.91 -7.20 11.78
N PRO A 139 30.95 -8.07 12.13
CA PRO A 139 29.64 -8.06 11.49
C PRO A 139 29.11 -6.62 11.54
N PRO A 140 28.82 -5.99 10.39
CA PRO A 140 28.16 -4.70 10.42
C PRO A 140 26.88 -4.87 11.24
N PRO A 141 26.47 -3.88 12.06
CA PRO A 141 25.16 -3.94 12.67
C PRO A 141 24.15 -4.24 11.56
N GLY A 142 23.41 -5.34 11.70
CA GLY A 142 22.38 -5.70 10.74
C GLY A 142 21.36 -4.58 10.63
N PRO A 143 20.58 -4.52 9.55
CA PRO A 143 19.44 -3.61 9.51
C PRO A 143 18.55 -3.85 10.75
N PRO A 144 17.87 -2.83 11.27
CA PRO A 144 16.97 -3.01 12.41
C PRO A 144 16.01 -4.18 12.15
N PRO A 145 15.68 -4.98 13.17
CA PRO A 145 14.71 -6.07 13.03
C PRO A 145 13.41 -5.54 12.38
N GLY A 146 13.03 -6.11 11.23
CA GLY A 146 11.83 -5.73 10.48
C GLY A 146 12.05 -4.95 9.17
N VAL A 147 13.21 -4.31 8.94
CA VAL A 147 13.44 -3.49 7.72
C VAL A 147 13.51 -4.37 6.46
N PHE A 148 14.09 -5.55 6.58
CA PHE A 148 14.13 -6.57 5.52
C PHE A 148 13.86 -7.92 6.16
N ALA A 149 12.57 -8.26 6.31
CA ALA A 149 12.19 -9.60 6.72
C ALA A 149 12.84 -10.62 5.77
N LYS A 150 13.51 -11.64 6.34
CA LYS A 150 14.15 -12.70 5.57
C LYS A 150 13.05 -13.57 4.97
N VAL A 151 12.89 -13.51 3.66
CA VAL A 151 11.96 -14.35 2.87
C VAL A 151 12.76 -15.45 2.19
N SER A 152 12.27 -16.69 2.25
CA SER A 152 12.95 -17.87 1.70
C SER A 152 11.93 -18.85 1.10
N ALA A 153 12.26 -19.39 -0.08
CA ALA A 153 11.47 -20.44 -0.74
C ALA A 153 11.45 -21.76 0.06
N ASP A 154 12.45 -21.99 0.89
CA ASP A 154 12.56 -23.19 1.73
C ASP A 154 11.87 -23.04 3.10
N ASP A 155 11.30 -21.86 3.38
CA ASP A 155 10.63 -21.55 4.65
C ASP A 155 9.26 -20.92 4.37
N PRO A 156 8.18 -21.73 4.30
CA PRO A 156 6.82 -21.24 4.06
C PRO A 156 6.36 -20.19 5.08
N LEU A 157 6.83 -20.27 6.33
CA LEU A 157 6.47 -19.32 7.37
C LEU A 157 7.01 -17.93 7.07
N SER A 158 8.12 -17.83 6.34
CA SER A 158 8.76 -16.57 5.99
C SER A 158 8.02 -15.73 4.94
N LEU A 159 7.10 -16.36 4.20
CA LEU A 159 6.48 -15.74 3.04
C LEU A 159 5.42 -14.70 3.45
N PRO A 160 5.45 -13.49 2.88
CA PRO A 160 4.32 -12.57 2.96
C PRO A 160 3.17 -13.06 2.09
N LEU A 161 1.98 -13.19 2.66
CA LEU A 161 0.82 -13.75 1.98
C LEU A 161 -0.36 -12.76 1.95
N LEU A 162 -1.18 -12.89 0.91
CA LEU A 162 -2.53 -12.37 0.88
C LEU A 162 -3.47 -13.59 0.88
N ILE A 163 -4.42 -13.59 1.80
CA ILE A 163 -5.51 -14.56 1.89
C ILE A 163 -6.73 -13.89 1.27
N SER A 164 -7.45 -14.60 0.41
CA SER A 164 -8.76 -14.20 -0.10
C SER A 164 -9.79 -15.26 0.24
N PHE A 165 -10.84 -14.83 0.94
CA PHE A 165 -11.97 -15.68 1.29
C PHE A 165 -12.94 -15.85 0.11
N ASN A 166 -12.98 -14.91 -0.83
CA ASN A 166 -13.96 -14.90 -1.93
C ASN A 166 -13.44 -15.38 -3.29
N GLU A 167 -12.12 -15.47 -3.52
CA GLU A 167 -11.55 -15.85 -4.83
C GLU A 167 -12.03 -17.22 -5.32
N ASN A 168 -12.12 -18.21 -4.42
CA ASN A 168 -12.64 -19.55 -4.74
C ASN A 168 -14.12 -19.73 -4.40
N ALA A 169 -14.73 -18.79 -3.67
CA ALA A 169 -16.10 -18.87 -3.19
C ALA A 169 -16.75 -17.48 -3.22
N GLU A 170 -17.35 -17.13 -4.36
CA GLU A 170 -17.99 -15.83 -4.58
C GLU A 170 -18.96 -15.47 -3.44
N GLY A 171 -18.84 -14.24 -2.93
CA GLY A 171 -19.67 -13.71 -1.85
C GLY A 171 -19.30 -14.16 -0.43
N ARG A 172 -18.27 -15.00 -0.25
CA ARG A 172 -17.79 -15.38 1.08
C ARG A 172 -16.87 -14.32 1.68
N GLY A 173 -17.17 -13.90 2.90
CA GLY A 173 -16.31 -13.05 3.73
C GLY A 173 -16.04 -13.67 5.10
N TYR A 174 -15.06 -13.13 5.80
CA TYR A 174 -14.78 -13.43 7.20
C TYR A 174 -14.82 -12.15 8.01
N GLN A 175 -15.79 -12.03 8.91
CA GLN A 175 -16.02 -10.84 9.74
C GLN A 175 -16.10 -9.53 8.95
N GLY A 176 -16.73 -9.57 7.77
CA GLY A 176 -16.84 -8.41 6.88
C GLY A 176 -15.65 -8.20 5.95
N LEU A 177 -14.60 -9.00 6.04
CA LEU A 177 -13.42 -8.91 5.16
C LEU A 177 -13.50 -9.93 4.02
N THR A 178 -13.08 -9.53 2.82
CA THR A 178 -12.84 -10.48 1.72
C THR A 178 -11.38 -10.90 1.62
N GLU A 179 -10.45 -10.05 2.09
CA GLU A 179 -9.01 -10.32 2.07
C GLU A 179 -8.31 -10.01 3.40
N LEU A 180 -7.29 -10.81 3.74
CA LEU A 180 -6.43 -10.61 4.92
C LEU A 180 -4.96 -10.68 4.51
N SER A 181 -4.15 -9.73 4.98
CA SER A 181 -2.72 -9.65 4.67
C SER A 181 -1.87 -10.19 5.81
N VAL A 182 -0.96 -11.12 5.53
CA VAL A 182 0.02 -11.66 6.47
C VAL A 182 1.37 -11.00 6.22
N ARG A 183 1.87 -10.23 7.20
CA ARG A 183 3.18 -9.55 7.08
C ARG A 183 4.33 -10.53 7.28
N PRO A 184 5.45 -10.34 6.58
CA PRO A 184 6.63 -11.16 6.78
C PRO A 184 7.40 -10.68 8.02
N GLY A 185 8.01 -11.62 8.74
CA GLY A 185 8.80 -11.33 9.94
C GLY A 185 7.96 -11.00 11.18
N ALA A 186 8.66 -10.79 12.29
CA ALA A 186 8.10 -10.44 13.59
C ALA A 186 9.16 -9.73 14.45
N PRO A 187 8.77 -8.89 15.44
CA PRO A 187 7.39 -8.52 15.77
C PRO A 187 6.84 -7.34 14.96
N VAL A 188 7.64 -6.65 14.14
CA VAL A 188 7.13 -5.52 13.30
C VAL A 188 6.34 -4.48 14.13
N LEU A 189 6.77 -4.21 15.36
CA LEU A 189 6.08 -3.28 16.29
C LEU A 189 5.89 -1.88 15.70
N ASN A 190 6.79 -1.48 14.79
CA ASN A 190 6.75 -0.17 14.16
C ASN A 190 5.52 0.00 13.25
N GLU A 191 5.10 -1.04 12.52
CA GLU A 191 3.91 -0.96 11.65
C GLU A 191 2.64 -0.95 12.48
N ALA A 192 2.53 -1.85 13.47
CA ALA A 192 1.41 -1.89 14.41
C ALA A 192 1.24 -0.54 15.13
N LEU A 193 2.35 0.07 15.58
CA LEU A 193 2.34 1.40 16.20
C LEU A 193 1.92 2.49 15.20
N ALA A 194 2.44 2.48 13.97
CA ALA A 194 2.10 3.47 12.96
C ALA A 194 0.61 3.41 12.56
N LEU A 195 0.05 2.20 12.40
CA LEU A 195 -1.39 1.99 12.16
C LEU A 195 -2.23 2.50 13.32
N SER A 196 -1.83 2.19 14.56
CA SER A 196 -2.55 2.62 15.75
C SER A 196 -2.51 4.14 15.96
N LEU A 197 -1.38 4.80 15.70
CA LEU A 197 -1.26 6.26 15.78
C LEU A 197 -2.06 6.95 14.67
N THR A 198 -2.12 6.36 13.48
CA THR A 198 -2.98 6.86 12.39
C THR A 198 -4.46 6.80 12.80
N ALA A 199 -4.90 5.66 13.38
CA ALA A 199 -6.27 5.50 13.88
C ALA A 199 -6.59 6.45 15.06
N LEU A 200 -5.66 6.61 16.00
CA LEU A 200 -5.77 7.48 17.17
C LEU A 200 -6.06 8.95 16.78
N THR A 201 -5.57 9.38 15.63
CA THR A 201 -5.75 10.74 15.11
C THR A 201 -6.99 10.89 14.20
N GLY A 202 -7.88 9.89 14.20
CA GLY A 202 -9.12 9.90 13.43
C GLY A 202 -8.94 9.75 11.92
N GLN A 203 -7.73 9.43 11.46
CA GLN A 203 -7.48 9.18 10.04
C GLN A 203 -7.80 7.72 9.69
N PRO A 204 -8.27 7.44 8.46
CA PRO A 204 -8.44 6.08 7.99
C PRO A 204 -7.15 5.26 8.16
N SER A 205 -7.29 4.09 8.79
CA SER A 205 -6.21 3.16 9.10
C SER A 205 -6.69 1.73 8.88
N GLN A 206 -5.80 0.76 9.04
CA GLN A 206 -6.11 -0.66 8.90
C GLN A 206 -6.08 -1.34 10.27
N ARG A 207 -7.09 -2.18 10.53
CA ARG A 207 -7.10 -3.06 11.71
C ARG A 207 -6.02 -4.14 11.59
N TYR A 208 -5.48 -4.58 12.72
CA TYR A 208 -4.45 -5.61 12.75
C TYR A 208 -4.55 -6.46 14.01
N ALA A 209 -3.97 -7.66 13.95
CA ALA A 209 -3.79 -8.54 15.09
C ALA A 209 -2.42 -9.24 15.02
N TYR A 210 -1.90 -9.59 16.20
CA TYR A 210 -0.81 -10.54 16.29
C TYR A 210 -1.36 -11.94 16.44
N VAL A 211 -0.85 -12.87 15.63
CA VAL A 211 -1.29 -14.26 15.64
C VAL A 211 -0.12 -15.21 15.88
N THR A 212 -0.40 -16.31 16.58
CA THR A 212 0.39 -17.53 16.42
C THR A 212 0.04 -18.11 15.06
N TYR A 213 0.97 -17.98 14.13
CA TYR A 213 0.82 -18.36 12.73
C TYR A 213 1.41 -19.75 12.50
N SER A 214 0.73 -20.61 11.75
CA SER A 214 1.29 -21.88 11.30
C SER A 214 1.06 -22.15 9.82
N VAL A 215 2.03 -22.82 9.20
CA VAL A 215 1.92 -23.38 7.85
C VAL A 215 2.38 -24.83 7.92
N ASN A 216 1.48 -25.76 7.60
CA ASN A 216 1.75 -27.20 7.62
C ASN A 216 2.37 -27.71 8.94
N GLY A 217 1.98 -27.10 10.08
CA GLY A 217 2.34 -27.51 11.44
C GLY A 217 3.50 -26.77 12.11
N ASP A 218 4.40 -26.12 11.37
CA ASP A 218 5.45 -25.27 11.97
C ASP A 218 4.84 -23.92 12.40
N THR A 219 5.36 -23.30 13.48
CA THR A 219 4.77 -22.09 14.06
C THR A 219 5.72 -20.88 14.09
N ALA A 220 5.16 -19.68 13.92
CA ALA A 220 5.83 -18.40 14.07
C ALA A 220 4.86 -17.33 14.59
N THR A 221 5.39 -16.23 15.11
CA THR A 221 4.57 -15.03 15.35
C THR A 221 4.44 -14.23 14.06
N ARG A 222 3.25 -13.72 13.74
CA ARG A 222 3.02 -12.82 12.59
C ARG A 222 2.08 -11.68 12.94
N LEU A 223 2.25 -10.55 12.24
CA LEU A 223 1.27 -9.47 12.20
C LEU A 223 0.34 -9.75 11.00
N VAL A 224 -0.96 -9.85 11.25
CA VAL A 224 -1.99 -9.87 10.21
C VAL A 224 -2.73 -8.55 10.22
N LEU A 225 -3.15 -8.07 9.06
CA LEU A 225 -3.87 -6.82 8.92
C LEU A 225 -4.93 -6.88 7.83
N GLU A 226 -5.99 -6.13 8.08
CA GLU A 226 -7.02 -5.80 7.13
C GLU A 226 -6.40 -5.27 5.83
N HIS A 227 -6.71 -5.93 4.72
CA HIS A 227 -6.32 -5.45 3.41
C HIS A 227 -7.39 -4.49 2.89
N PRO A 228 -7.01 -3.30 2.36
CA PRO A 228 -7.94 -2.42 1.67
C PRO A 228 -8.45 -3.07 0.38
N ASP A 229 -9.46 -3.91 0.55
CA ASP A 229 -10.18 -4.63 -0.48
C ASP A 229 -11.39 -3.80 -0.98
N GLU A 230 -12.29 -4.44 -1.71
CA GLU A 230 -13.43 -3.77 -2.32
C GLU A 230 -14.45 -3.22 -1.31
N THR A 231 -14.48 -3.79 -0.10
CA THR A 231 -15.41 -3.41 0.98
C THR A 231 -14.83 -2.38 1.93
N TYR A 232 -13.50 -2.21 1.92
CA TYR A 232 -12.78 -1.34 2.86
C TYR A 232 -13.27 0.12 2.87
N ALA A 233 -13.57 0.68 1.71
CA ALA A 233 -14.03 2.06 1.63
C ALA A 233 -15.43 2.24 2.23
N ASP A 234 -16.30 1.23 2.11
CA ASP A 234 -17.69 1.28 2.58
C ASP A 234 -17.76 1.23 4.12
N GLU A 235 -16.76 0.64 4.77
CA GLU A 235 -16.62 0.67 6.24
C GLU A 235 -16.09 2.03 6.75
N LEU A 236 -15.36 2.76 5.92
CA LEU A 236 -14.68 4.00 6.30
C LEU A 236 -15.48 5.26 5.98
N PHE A 237 -16.23 5.26 4.89
CA PHE A 237 -16.92 6.44 4.35
C PHE A 237 -18.41 6.18 4.27
N GLU A 238 -19.20 7.17 4.70
CA GLU A 238 -20.66 7.13 4.58
C GLU A 238 -21.15 7.45 3.16
N SER A 239 -20.28 8.04 2.33
CA SER A 239 -20.56 8.43 0.95
C SER A 239 -20.15 7.35 -0.05
N ASP A 240 -20.83 7.32 -1.19
CA ASP A 240 -20.43 6.48 -2.31
C ASP A 240 -19.19 7.06 -3.00
N GLY A 241 -18.34 6.19 -3.53
CA GLY A 241 -17.12 6.64 -4.20
C GLY A 241 -16.28 5.52 -4.81
N TYR A 242 -15.12 5.90 -5.35
CA TYR A 242 -14.16 4.98 -5.93
C TYR A 242 -12.85 4.98 -5.15
N LEU A 243 -12.41 3.79 -4.76
CA LEU A 243 -11.12 3.55 -4.14
C LEU A 243 -10.10 3.13 -5.20
N TYR A 244 -9.00 3.87 -5.31
CA TYR A 244 -7.92 3.58 -6.24
C TYR A 244 -6.63 3.32 -5.47
N LYS A 245 -5.98 2.19 -5.76
CA LYS A 245 -4.63 1.89 -5.28
C LYS A 245 -3.60 2.46 -6.23
N ALA A 246 -2.65 3.24 -5.71
CA ALA A 246 -1.45 3.57 -6.46
C ALA A 246 -0.54 2.34 -6.61
N ARG A 247 -0.01 2.13 -7.81
CA ARG A 247 0.99 1.10 -8.10
C ARG A 247 2.38 1.72 -7.99
N ALA A 248 3.41 0.89 -7.78
CA ALA A 248 4.80 1.36 -7.63
C ALA A 248 5.34 2.19 -8.81
N LYS A 249 4.75 2.07 -10.01
CA LYS A 249 5.09 2.88 -11.18
C LYS A 249 4.30 4.19 -11.28
N SER A 250 3.37 4.45 -10.36
CA SER A 250 2.60 5.69 -10.32
C SER A 250 3.53 6.88 -10.14
N LYS A 251 3.28 7.94 -10.90
CA LYS A 251 3.95 9.24 -10.76
C LYS A 251 2.97 10.41 -10.76
N LEU A 252 1.67 10.13 -10.67
CA LEU A 252 0.59 11.09 -10.92
C LEU A 252 0.82 11.84 -12.25
N GLU A 253 1.25 11.11 -13.28
CA GLU A 253 1.53 11.69 -14.60
C GLU A 253 0.29 11.56 -15.50
N TYR A 254 -0.12 12.66 -16.12
CA TYR A 254 -1.15 12.65 -17.14
C TYR A 254 -0.62 12.05 -18.45
N ARG A 255 -1.31 11.03 -18.96
CA ARG A 255 -0.95 10.27 -20.18
C ARG A 255 -1.99 10.38 -21.29
N GLY A 256 -2.78 11.45 -21.27
CA GLY A 256 -3.90 11.64 -22.17
C GLY A 256 -5.20 10.99 -21.66
N PRO A 257 -6.28 11.03 -22.45
CA PRO A 257 -7.61 10.63 -21.99
C PRO A 257 -7.87 9.11 -22.02
N ASP A 258 -6.93 8.30 -22.52
CA ASP A 258 -7.11 6.86 -22.63
C ASP A 258 -6.84 6.17 -21.29
N GLN A 259 -7.87 5.57 -20.68
CA GLN A 259 -7.78 4.93 -19.36
C GLN A 259 -6.76 3.78 -19.32
N SER A 260 -6.56 3.09 -20.45
CA SER A 260 -5.60 1.97 -20.53
C SER A 260 -4.16 2.41 -20.27
N ALA A 261 -3.84 3.69 -20.53
CA ALA A 261 -2.52 4.28 -20.27
C ALA A 261 -2.18 4.39 -18.77
N TYR A 262 -3.17 4.20 -17.88
CA TYR A 262 -3.04 4.35 -16.44
C TYR A 262 -3.05 3.00 -15.70
N ALA A 263 -3.21 1.87 -16.38
CA ALA A 263 -3.26 0.55 -15.75
C ALA A 263 -1.98 0.18 -14.96
N GLU A 264 -0.85 0.79 -15.29
CA GLU A 264 0.40 0.64 -14.51
C GLU A 264 0.52 1.65 -13.36
N GLN A 265 -0.28 2.71 -13.32
CA GLN A 265 -0.26 3.74 -12.28
C GLN A 265 -1.31 3.48 -11.20
N PHE A 266 -2.51 3.06 -11.57
CA PHE A 266 -3.63 2.87 -10.64
C PHE A 266 -4.35 1.55 -10.87
N LYS A 267 -4.84 0.95 -9.79
CA LYS A 267 -5.85 -0.11 -9.80
C LYS A 267 -7.07 0.42 -9.08
N GLN A 268 -8.23 0.48 -9.75
CA GLN A 268 -9.50 0.66 -9.04
C GLN A 268 -9.81 -0.61 -8.23
N ILE A 269 -10.21 -0.43 -6.98
CA ILE A 269 -10.42 -1.50 -6.02
C ILE A 269 -11.89 -1.86 -5.95
N ASN A 270 -12.76 -0.95 -5.51
CA ASN A 270 -14.20 -1.19 -5.50
C ASN A 270 -14.83 -0.90 -6.87
N ALA A 271 -15.97 -1.54 -7.17
CA ALA A 271 -16.67 -1.44 -8.45
C ALA A 271 -15.73 -1.69 -9.66
N ALA A 272 -14.77 -2.61 -9.53
CA ALA A 272 -13.67 -2.78 -10.49
C ALA A 272 -14.15 -3.16 -11.90
N ASP A 273 -15.30 -3.82 -12.02
CA ASP A 273 -15.94 -4.15 -13.30
C ASP A 273 -16.26 -2.92 -14.16
N THR A 274 -16.38 -1.77 -13.51
CA THR A 274 -16.61 -0.50 -14.18
C THR A 274 -15.32 0.11 -14.72
N GLY A 275 -14.16 -0.23 -14.14
CA GLY A 275 -12.85 0.26 -14.55
C GLY A 275 -12.77 1.77 -14.76
N ASN A 276 -13.57 2.54 -14.03
CA ASN A 276 -13.72 3.98 -14.18
C ASN A 276 -12.58 4.74 -13.49
N LEU A 277 -11.49 4.96 -14.23
CA LEU A 277 -10.38 5.84 -13.84
C LEU A 277 -10.63 7.30 -14.25
N GLN A 278 -11.77 7.64 -14.87
CA GLN A 278 -12.02 8.97 -15.40
C GLN A 278 -11.87 10.12 -14.37
N PRO A 279 -12.34 9.98 -13.11
CA PRO A 279 -12.10 11.00 -12.09
C PRO A 279 -10.61 11.30 -11.88
N ILE A 280 -9.80 10.26 -11.75
CA ILE A 280 -8.34 10.39 -11.60
C ILE A 280 -7.72 11.00 -12.86
N ILE A 281 -8.16 10.59 -14.06
CA ILE A 281 -7.63 11.14 -15.31
C ILE A 281 -7.95 12.62 -15.46
N ASN A 282 -9.15 13.05 -15.07
CA ASN A 282 -9.54 14.46 -15.06
C ASN A 282 -8.66 15.26 -14.09
N PHE A 283 -8.47 14.73 -12.88
CA PHE A 283 -7.60 15.33 -11.88
C PHE A 283 -6.15 15.46 -12.39
N LEU A 284 -5.60 14.40 -12.98
CA LEU A 284 -4.25 14.42 -13.54
C LEU A 284 -4.11 15.40 -14.71
N SER A 285 -5.12 15.50 -15.58
CA SER A 285 -5.15 16.48 -16.66
C SER A 285 -5.14 17.91 -16.13
N TRP A 286 -5.86 18.19 -15.05
CA TRP A 286 -5.82 19.48 -14.38
C TRP A 286 -4.46 19.71 -13.72
N LEU A 287 -3.96 18.75 -12.94
CA LEU A 287 -2.69 18.84 -12.22
C LEU A 287 -1.50 19.13 -13.14
N ASP A 288 -1.49 18.50 -14.33
CA ASP A 288 -0.47 18.68 -15.37
C ASP A 288 -0.51 20.08 -16.03
N SER A 289 -1.70 20.67 -16.16
CA SER A 289 -1.90 21.96 -16.84
C SER A 289 -1.93 23.17 -15.90
N ALA A 290 -2.20 22.96 -14.61
CA ALA A 290 -2.26 24.01 -13.61
C ALA A 290 -0.85 24.54 -13.28
N ASP A 291 -0.62 25.84 -13.53
CA ASP A 291 0.54 26.53 -12.98
C ASP A 291 0.41 26.71 -11.44
N ASP A 292 1.41 27.29 -10.79
CA ASP A 292 1.43 27.39 -9.32
C ASP A 292 0.30 28.28 -8.78
N GLN A 293 -0.10 29.30 -9.54
CA GLN A 293 -1.21 30.18 -9.14
C GLN A 293 -2.55 29.45 -9.25
N GLU A 294 -2.76 28.72 -10.35
CA GLU A 294 -3.96 27.93 -10.55
C GLU A 294 -4.06 26.77 -9.55
N PHE A 295 -2.94 26.11 -9.27
CA PHE A 295 -2.87 25.04 -8.27
C PHE A 295 -3.26 25.56 -6.88
N ALA A 296 -2.67 26.68 -6.44
CA ALA A 296 -2.99 27.27 -5.14
C ALA A 296 -4.46 27.69 -5.02
N ARG A 297 -5.07 28.16 -6.13
CA ARG A 297 -6.46 28.64 -6.13
C ARG A 297 -7.49 27.52 -6.21
N SER A 298 -7.21 26.45 -6.97
CA SER A 298 -8.22 25.48 -7.38
C SER A 298 -7.99 24.06 -6.84
N LEU A 299 -6.91 23.79 -6.09
CA LEU A 299 -6.68 22.45 -5.52
C LEU A 299 -7.86 21.94 -4.70
N ALA A 300 -8.52 22.82 -3.94
CA ALA A 300 -9.66 22.48 -3.10
C ALA A 300 -10.92 22.04 -3.88
N ASP A 301 -10.96 22.28 -5.19
CA ASP A 301 -12.02 21.78 -6.07
C ASP A 301 -11.80 20.30 -6.44
N TRP A 302 -10.60 19.78 -6.25
CA TRP A 302 -10.22 18.41 -6.65
C TRP A 302 -9.87 17.50 -5.49
N VAL A 303 -9.28 18.06 -4.43
CA VAL A 303 -8.72 17.32 -3.30
C VAL A 303 -9.31 17.87 -2.00
N ASP A 304 -9.60 16.97 -1.07
CA ASP A 304 -9.79 17.36 0.33
C ASP A 304 -8.43 17.82 0.89
N VAL A 305 -8.24 19.14 0.93
CA VAL A 305 -6.99 19.80 1.32
C VAL A 305 -6.66 19.54 2.79
N GLU A 306 -7.67 19.42 3.65
CA GLU A 306 -7.48 19.12 5.07
C GLU A 306 -7.02 17.67 5.24
N SER A 307 -7.67 16.73 4.55
CA SER A 307 -7.24 15.33 4.51
C SER A 307 -5.79 15.20 4.01
N LEU A 308 -5.42 15.91 2.93
CA LEU A 308 -4.04 15.90 2.41
C LEU A 308 -3.03 16.50 3.40
N ALA A 309 -3.39 17.59 4.08
CA ALA A 309 -2.55 18.21 5.11
C ALA A 309 -2.26 17.23 6.26
N ARG A 310 -3.31 16.59 6.80
CA ARG A 310 -3.22 15.60 7.87
C ARG A 310 -2.42 14.37 7.44
N TYR A 311 -2.65 13.87 6.24
CA TYR A 311 -1.87 12.78 5.66
C TYR A 311 -0.38 13.13 5.62
N ALA A 312 -0.02 14.26 4.98
CA ALA A 312 1.38 14.65 4.81
C ALA A 312 2.09 14.89 6.16
N ALA A 313 1.39 15.52 7.10
CA ALA A 313 1.89 15.75 8.45
C ALA A 313 2.12 14.43 9.20
N THR A 314 1.19 13.46 9.09
CA THR A 314 1.32 12.14 9.71
C THR A 314 2.52 11.39 9.16
N GLN A 315 2.72 11.36 7.83
CA GLN A 315 3.89 10.71 7.24
C GLN A 315 5.19 11.36 7.73
N ASN A 316 5.22 12.67 7.96
CA ASN A 316 6.39 13.35 8.54
C ASN A 316 6.57 13.03 10.02
N LEU A 317 5.52 13.06 10.84
CA LEU A 317 5.58 12.77 12.27
C LEU A 317 6.07 11.35 12.54
N LEU A 318 5.70 10.39 11.69
CA LEU A 318 6.13 8.99 11.74
C LEU A 318 7.47 8.74 11.01
N VAL A 319 8.03 9.75 10.34
CA VAL A 319 9.22 9.65 9.47
C VAL A 319 9.08 8.49 8.48
N ASN A 320 7.95 8.42 7.79
CA ASN A 320 7.68 7.43 6.77
C ASN A 320 7.99 8.00 5.38
N ALA A 321 9.20 7.76 4.90
CA ALA A 321 9.64 8.23 3.59
C ALA A 321 9.25 7.30 2.42
N ASP A 322 8.67 6.12 2.70
CA ASP A 322 8.11 5.22 1.68
C ASP A 322 6.60 5.40 1.51
N ASP A 323 6.10 6.63 1.69
CA ASP A 323 4.70 6.99 1.55
C ASP A 323 4.30 7.22 0.07
N MET A 324 3.38 8.15 -0.23
CA MET A 324 3.04 8.52 -1.61
C MET A 324 4.21 9.10 -2.42
N SER A 325 5.25 9.61 -1.77
CA SER A 325 6.50 10.05 -2.41
C SER A 325 7.57 8.97 -2.39
N GLY A 326 7.31 7.82 -1.77
CA GLY A 326 8.21 6.68 -1.73
C GLY A 326 8.37 5.98 -3.09
N PRO A 327 9.43 5.18 -3.26
CA PRO A 327 9.56 4.28 -4.42
C PRO A 327 8.41 3.27 -4.52
N GLY A 328 7.77 2.89 -3.41
CA GLY A 328 6.63 1.98 -3.38
C GLY A 328 5.30 2.62 -3.82
N GLN A 329 5.17 3.94 -3.70
CA GLN A 329 3.91 4.68 -3.89
C GLN A 329 2.79 4.09 -3.01
N ASN A 330 3.04 4.01 -1.71
CA ASN A 330 2.18 3.28 -0.76
C ASN A 330 1.01 4.16 -0.28
N TYR A 331 0.00 4.31 -1.14
CA TYR A 331 -1.23 5.04 -0.81
C TYR A 331 -2.43 4.56 -1.63
N TYR A 332 -3.61 4.89 -1.12
CA TYR A 332 -4.86 4.84 -1.89
C TYR A 332 -5.41 6.26 -2.09
N LEU A 333 -6.25 6.41 -3.10
CA LEU A 333 -7.04 7.61 -3.36
C LEU A 333 -8.51 7.22 -3.25
N TRP A 334 -9.25 7.92 -2.40
CA TRP A 334 -10.71 7.83 -2.33
C TRP A 334 -11.31 8.99 -3.10
N TYR A 335 -12.09 8.72 -4.14
CA TYR A 335 -12.87 9.74 -4.85
C TYR A 335 -14.32 9.67 -4.39
N ASP A 336 -14.73 10.66 -3.61
CA ASP A 336 -16.09 10.83 -3.11
C ASP A 336 -16.99 11.37 -4.23
N LEU A 337 -18.10 10.69 -4.52
CA LEU A 337 -19.02 11.09 -5.61
C LEU A 337 -19.98 12.21 -5.23
N ALA A 338 -20.23 12.42 -3.94
CA ALA A 338 -21.08 13.50 -3.47
C ALA A 338 -20.30 14.82 -3.41
N ALA A 339 -19.07 14.78 -2.91
CA ALA A 339 -18.17 15.94 -2.82
C ALA A 339 -17.40 16.20 -4.13
N GLU A 340 -17.28 15.18 -4.99
CA GLU A 340 -16.42 15.16 -6.19
C GLU A 340 -14.95 15.45 -5.87
N LYS A 341 -14.46 14.99 -4.69
CA LYS A 341 -13.10 15.25 -4.19
C LYS A 341 -12.32 13.98 -3.90
N ILE A 342 -11.01 14.10 -4.02
CA ILE A 342 -10.05 13.05 -3.70
C ILE A 342 -9.51 13.22 -2.28
N SER A 343 -9.52 12.14 -1.49
CA SER A 343 -8.79 12.00 -0.23
C SER A 343 -7.63 11.01 -0.39
N VAL A 344 -6.53 11.21 0.34
CA VAL A 344 -5.35 10.32 0.30
C VAL A 344 -5.33 9.45 1.56
N LEU A 345 -5.22 8.13 1.38
CA LEU A 345 -5.23 7.16 2.48
C LEU A 345 -3.87 6.48 2.63
N SER A 346 -3.44 6.32 3.88
CA SER A 346 -2.20 5.64 4.25
C SER A 346 -2.25 4.15 3.94
N TRP A 347 -1.14 3.62 3.44
CA TRP A 347 -0.94 2.19 3.22
C TRP A 347 0.54 1.85 3.46
N ASP A 348 0.80 0.59 3.82
CA ASP A 348 2.16 0.04 3.96
C ASP A 348 3.08 0.86 4.87
N LEU A 349 2.69 1.02 6.15
CA LEU A 349 3.47 1.77 7.13
C LEU A 349 4.65 0.97 7.70
N ASN A 350 5.06 -0.11 7.03
CA ASN A 350 6.06 -1.06 7.52
C ASN A 350 7.49 -0.47 7.62
N LEU A 351 7.76 0.66 6.96
CA LEU A 351 9.03 1.39 7.08
C LEU A 351 8.95 2.65 7.96
N ALA A 352 7.77 2.97 8.50
CA ALA A 352 7.59 4.08 9.43
C ALA A 352 8.49 3.90 10.66
N MET A 353 9.12 4.98 11.12
CA MET A 353 10.05 5.03 12.26
C MET A 353 11.33 4.17 12.13
N MET A 354 11.53 3.49 11.00
CA MET A 354 12.69 2.62 10.80
C MET A 354 13.77 3.25 9.91
N MET A 355 13.35 4.01 8.90
CA MET A 355 14.20 4.45 7.80
C MET A 355 14.13 5.96 7.62
N GLY A 356 14.84 6.71 8.46
CA GLY A 356 14.90 8.16 8.36
C GLY A 356 15.58 8.81 9.55
N ASP A 357 15.50 10.14 9.61
CA ASP A 357 16.08 10.95 10.67
C ASP A 357 14.98 11.40 11.64
N SER A 358 15.07 10.97 12.91
CA SER A 358 14.14 11.35 13.98
C SER A 358 14.20 12.86 14.29
N GLY A 359 15.25 13.55 13.87
CA GLY A 359 15.46 14.99 14.08
C GLY A 359 14.75 15.92 13.10
N LEU A 360 14.06 15.40 12.08
CA LEU A 360 13.46 16.22 11.00
C LEU A 360 12.41 17.21 11.53
N GLY A 361 12.49 18.47 11.10
CA GLY A 361 11.44 19.46 11.33
C GLY A 361 10.20 19.24 10.45
N PRO A 362 9.12 20.00 10.70
CA PRO A 362 7.87 19.91 9.95
C PRO A 362 8.01 20.13 8.44
N HIS A 363 8.94 20.99 8.02
CA HIS A 363 9.18 21.32 6.61
C HIS A 363 10.45 20.67 6.03
N ASP A 364 11.14 19.85 6.81
CA ASP A 364 12.29 19.14 6.29
C ASP A 364 11.84 18.01 5.36
N LYS A 365 12.63 17.78 4.31
CA LYS A 365 12.32 16.76 3.32
C LYS A 365 12.43 15.36 3.93
N LEU A 366 11.37 14.56 3.76
CA LEU A 366 11.42 13.12 4.06
C LEU A 366 12.28 12.39 3.05
N GLU A 367 13.23 11.61 3.56
CA GLU A 367 14.14 10.81 2.76
C GLU A 367 14.35 9.45 3.41
N LEU A 368 14.34 8.40 2.59
CA LEU A 368 14.73 7.06 3.04
C LEU A 368 16.22 7.08 3.39
N LYS A 369 16.52 7.10 4.68
CA LYS A 369 17.88 7.02 5.20
C LYS A 369 18.03 5.76 6.03
N PRO A 370 19.08 4.97 5.83
CA PRO A 370 19.41 3.91 6.77
C PRO A 370 19.65 4.51 8.16
N PRO A 371 19.42 3.73 9.23
CA PRO A 371 19.74 4.16 10.58
C PRO A 371 21.19 4.60 10.71
N SER A 372 21.43 5.59 11.58
CA SER A 372 22.77 6.09 11.84
C SER A 372 23.72 4.96 12.25
N GLY A 373 24.90 4.90 11.60
CA GLY A 373 25.89 3.84 11.82
C GLY A 373 25.75 2.61 10.93
N PHE A 374 24.65 2.45 10.20
CA PHE A 374 24.51 1.44 9.15
C PHE A 374 25.27 1.89 7.89
N LYS A 375 26.38 1.22 7.59
CA LYS A 375 27.03 1.34 6.28
C LYS A 375 26.51 0.22 5.39
N PRO A 376 25.81 0.52 4.28
CA PRO A 376 25.51 -0.49 3.28
C PRO A 376 26.83 -1.17 2.86
N PRO A 377 26.92 -2.51 2.83
CA PRO A 377 28.06 -3.22 2.26
C PRO A 377 28.50 -2.62 0.90
N THR A 378 29.80 -2.61 0.63
CA THR A 378 30.33 -2.11 -0.64
C THR A 378 29.74 -2.87 -1.83
N GLY A 379 29.18 -2.16 -2.81
CA GLY A 379 28.43 -2.74 -3.94
C GLY A 379 26.90 -2.70 -3.78
N MET A 380 26.42 -2.23 -2.62
CA MET A 380 25.01 -2.11 -2.28
C MET A 380 24.52 -0.68 -2.58
N GLY A 381 24.13 -0.45 -3.84
CA GLY A 381 23.30 0.69 -4.23
C GLY A 381 21.81 0.31 -4.20
N PRO A 382 20.88 1.27 -4.31
CA PRO A 382 19.51 0.96 -4.70
C PRO A 382 19.54 0.05 -5.94
N PRO A 383 18.64 -0.94 -6.07
CA PRO A 383 18.58 -1.79 -7.26
C PRO A 383 18.61 -0.91 -8.52
N GLU A 384 19.41 -1.30 -9.51
CA GLU A 384 19.49 -0.57 -10.76
C GLU A 384 18.08 -0.49 -11.36
N GLY A 385 17.58 0.73 -11.60
CA GLY A 385 16.21 0.97 -12.05
C GLY A 385 15.16 1.18 -10.96
N MET A 386 15.52 1.29 -9.67
CA MET A 386 14.59 1.77 -8.65
C MET A 386 14.20 3.22 -9.00
N PRO A 387 12.92 3.49 -9.33
CA PRO A 387 12.51 4.80 -9.79
C PRO A 387 12.73 5.82 -8.67
N PRO A 388 13.17 7.06 -8.98
CA PRO A 388 13.24 8.09 -7.97
C PRO A 388 11.85 8.26 -7.32
N GLY A 389 11.87 8.46 -6.00
CA GLY A 389 10.70 8.91 -5.26
C GLY A 389 10.27 10.32 -5.70
N GLY A 390 9.15 10.77 -5.18
CA GLY A 390 8.51 12.04 -5.51
C GLY A 390 7.05 11.85 -5.86
N ASN A 391 6.28 12.92 -5.69
CA ASN A 391 4.85 12.92 -5.93
C ASN A 391 4.40 14.35 -6.23
N ALA A 392 3.98 14.61 -7.46
CA ALA A 392 3.68 15.96 -7.93
C ALA A 392 2.62 16.67 -7.07
N LEU A 393 1.61 15.96 -6.57
CA LEU A 393 0.59 16.55 -5.69
C LEU A 393 1.21 16.98 -4.35
N LYS A 394 1.90 16.06 -3.66
CA LYS A 394 2.50 16.34 -2.35
C LYS A 394 3.60 17.40 -2.43
N ASP A 395 4.47 17.31 -3.43
CA ASP A 395 5.60 18.21 -3.60
C ASP A 395 5.12 19.65 -3.87
N ARG A 396 4.10 19.83 -4.73
CA ARG A 396 3.50 21.15 -4.99
C ARG A 396 2.69 21.68 -3.80
N PHE A 397 1.96 20.80 -3.11
CA PHE A 397 1.20 21.15 -1.91
C PHE A 397 2.13 21.74 -0.82
N LEU A 398 3.21 21.03 -0.48
CA LEU A 398 4.15 21.46 0.55
C LEU A 398 5.00 22.68 0.14
N ALA A 399 5.22 22.89 -1.16
CA ALA A 399 5.96 24.04 -1.66
C ALA A 399 5.12 25.34 -1.75
N SER A 400 3.79 25.22 -1.79
CA SER A 400 2.89 26.35 -1.96
C SER A 400 2.66 27.10 -0.64
N PRO A 401 2.93 28.42 -0.59
CA PRO A 401 2.63 29.23 0.59
C PRO A 401 1.14 29.26 0.96
N ALA A 402 0.25 28.98 0.00
CA ALA A 402 -1.19 28.97 0.22
C ALA A 402 -1.65 27.85 1.17
N PHE A 403 -0.84 26.80 1.34
CA PHE A 403 -1.19 25.63 2.15
C PHE A 403 -0.29 25.47 3.39
N THR A 404 0.66 26.37 3.61
CA THR A 404 1.57 26.29 4.77
C THR A 404 0.82 26.35 6.09
N GLU A 405 -0.16 27.25 6.23
CA GLU A 405 -0.94 27.41 7.46
C GLU A 405 -1.74 26.15 7.80
N ILE A 406 -2.53 25.63 6.85
CA ILE A 406 -3.33 24.41 7.07
C ILE A 406 -2.44 23.18 7.35
N TYR A 407 -1.27 23.11 6.72
CA TYR A 407 -0.29 22.06 7.02
C TYR A 407 0.28 22.19 8.44
N ASP A 408 0.70 23.39 8.85
CA ASP A 408 1.30 23.61 10.17
C ASP A 408 0.29 23.41 11.31
N GLU A 409 -0.95 23.83 11.12
CA GLU A 409 -2.04 23.58 12.07
C GLU A 409 -2.27 22.08 12.23
N ALA A 410 -2.47 21.35 11.12
CA ALA A 410 -2.63 19.90 11.14
C ALA A 410 -1.40 19.22 11.78
N TYR A 411 -0.19 19.67 11.46
CA TYR A 411 1.04 19.10 11.99
C TYR A 411 1.12 19.21 13.51
N TRP A 412 0.86 20.38 14.06
CA TRP A 412 0.98 20.59 15.50
C TRP A 412 -0.18 20.01 16.29
N GLU A 413 -1.38 19.94 15.71
CA GLU A 413 -2.50 19.20 16.29
C GLU A 413 -2.17 17.70 16.40
N LEU A 414 -1.67 17.10 15.31
CA LEU A 414 -1.27 15.70 15.28
C LEU A 414 -0.06 15.43 16.18
N TYR A 415 0.90 16.35 16.26
CA TYR A 415 1.99 16.27 17.24
C TYR A 415 1.47 16.22 18.67
N ASP A 416 0.49 17.08 19.00
CA ASP A 416 -0.07 17.13 20.36
C ASP A 416 -0.79 15.82 20.70
N ALA A 417 -1.56 15.26 19.76
CA ALA A 417 -2.17 13.94 19.92
C ALA A 417 -1.12 12.83 20.10
N ILE A 418 -0.11 12.77 19.23
CA ILE A 418 0.82 11.63 19.20
C ILE A 418 1.87 11.69 20.33
N TYR A 419 2.43 12.87 20.59
CA TYR A 419 3.66 13.01 21.38
C TYR A 419 3.51 13.80 22.69
N ALA A 420 2.61 14.77 22.80
CA ALA A 420 2.64 15.73 23.92
C ALA A 420 2.42 15.08 25.30
N ASP A 421 1.57 14.05 25.37
CA ASP A 421 1.23 13.35 26.62
C ASP A 421 1.80 11.92 26.72
N GLY A 422 2.75 11.56 25.84
CA GLY A 422 3.35 10.22 25.84
C GLY A 422 2.44 9.12 25.29
N GLN A 423 1.36 9.46 24.57
CA GLN A 423 0.42 8.49 24.00
C GLN A 423 1.11 7.46 23.11
N ALA A 424 2.07 7.86 22.27
CA ALA A 424 2.84 6.91 21.45
C ALA A 424 3.65 5.89 22.29
N LEU A 425 4.14 6.28 23.47
CA LEU A 425 4.88 5.38 24.36
C LEU A 425 3.94 4.40 25.07
N GLU A 426 2.78 4.86 25.52
CA GLU A 426 1.74 4.02 26.13
C GLU A 426 1.16 3.01 25.12
N LEU A 427 0.96 3.46 23.88
CA LEU A 427 0.48 2.61 22.80
C LEU A 427 1.52 1.55 22.44
N LEU A 428 2.81 1.92 22.34
CA LEU A 428 3.89 0.94 22.17
C LEU A 428 3.92 -0.10 23.29
N ASP A 429 3.69 0.32 24.54
CA ASP A 429 3.62 -0.60 25.68
C ASP A 429 2.46 -1.58 25.54
N THR A 430 1.28 -1.07 25.21
CA THR A 430 0.07 -1.87 25.00
C THR A 430 0.25 -2.88 23.87
N ILE A 431 0.73 -2.43 22.71
CA ILE A 431 0.95 -3.28 21.52
C ILE A 431 1.99 -4.37 21.82
N SER A 432 3.11 -4.00 22.46
CA SER A 432 4.16 -4.99 22.77
C SER A 432 3.68 -6.12 23.68
N ALA A 433 2.66 -5.87 24.51
CA ALA A 433 2.10 -6.85 25.41
C ALA A 433 1.16 -7.86 24.72
N THR A 434 0.65 -7.54 23.52
CA THR A 434 -0.23 -8.44 22.76
C THR A 434 0.54 -9.41 21.85
N VAL A 435 1.86 -9.26 21.73
CA VAL A 435 2.69 -10.10 20.84
C VAL A 435 2.81 -11.52 21.43
N PRO A 436 2.31 -12.58 20.76
CA PRO A 436 2.48 -13.94 21.23
C PRO A 436 3.93 -14.37 21.03
N LEU A 437 4.44 -15.12 22.00
CA LEU A 437 5.76 -15.72 21.94
C LEU A 437 5.67 -17.08 21.23
N THR A 438 6.68 -17.38 20.44
CA THR A 438 6.82 -18.66 19.70
C THR A 438 8.27 -19.11 19.76
N ASP A 439 8.56 -20.32 19.28
CA ASP A 439 9.95 -20.80 19.21
C ASP A 439 10.83 -19.90 18.33
N GLY A 440 10.23 -19.19 17.37
CA GLY A 440 10.89 -18.20 16.50
C GLY A 440 10.89 -16.76 17.01
N LEU A 441 10.29 -16.47 18.18
CA LEU A 441 10.26 -15.13 18.77
C LEU A 441 10.22 -15.15 20.30
N SER A 442 11.33 -14.76 20.91
CA SER A 442 11.48 -14.67 22.37
C SER A 442 11.02 -13.33 22.94
N ALA A 443 10.70 -13.32 24.25
CA ALA A 443 10.40 -12.08 24.97
C ALA A 443 11.58 -11.08 24.96
N GLU A 444 12.82 -11.58 24.89
CA GLU A 444 14.01 -10.73 24.79
C GLU A 444 14.06 -9.97 23.46
N GLU A 445 13.70 -10.63 22.34
CA GLU A 445 13.66 -10.01 21.02
C GLU A 445 12.56 -8.96 20.90
N VAL A 446 11.36 -9.26 21.42
CA VAL A 446 10.27 -8.28 21.53
C VAL A 446 10.72 -7.08 22.37
N GLY A 447 11.33 -7.34 23.53
CA GLY A 447 11.87 -6.29 24.42
C GLY A 447 12.92 -5.41 23.74
N LYS A 448 13.84 -5.99 22.96
CA LYS A 448 14.86 -5.24 22.21
C LYS A 448 14.25 -4.31 21.15
N GLN A 449 13.29 -4.79 20.36
CA GLN A 449 12.64 -3.95 19.36
C GLN A 449 11.82 -2.83 20.04
N LYS A 450 11.10 -3.16 21.11
CA LYS A 450 10.36 -2.20 21.93
C LYS A 450 11.25 -1.08 22.46
N GLU A 451 12.39 -1.40 23.08
CA GLU A 451 13.30 -0.38 23.63
C GLU A 451 13.92 0.49 22.53
N THR A 452 14.18 -0.09 21.36
CA THR A 452 14.66 0.67 20.20
C THR A 452 13.63 1.68 19.71
N LEU A 453 12.36 1.26 19.56
CA LEU A 453 11.28 2.17 19.16
C LEU A 453 10.98 3.21 20.24
N ARG A 454 11.00 2.82 21.52
CA ARG A 454 10.85 3.74 22.66
C ARG A 454 11.91 4.84 22.63
N ALA A 455 13.17 4.49 22.44
CA ALA A 455 14.26 5.46 22.33
C ALA A 455 14.06 6.39 21.13
N TRP A 456 13.66 5.84 19.99
CA TRP A 456 13.35 6.62 18.78
C TRP A 456 12.20 7.63 19.02
N LEU A 457 11.10 7.20 19.63
CA LEU A 457 9.95 8.05 19.94
C LEU A 457 10.33 9.19 20.89
N GLN A 458 11.15 8.91 21.91
CA GLN A 458 11.63 9.93 22.83
C GLN A 458 12.54 10.96 22.14
N GLU A 459 13.44 10.50 21.27
CA GLU A 459 14.28 11.39 20.46
C GLU A 459 13.43 12.27 19.54
N ARG A 460 12.47 11.67 18.83
CA ARG A 460 11.54 12.34 17.93
C ARG A 460 10.73 13.41 18.66
N ALA A 461 10.10 13.05 19.78
CA ALA A 461 9.32 13.97 20.60
C ALA A 461 10.17 15.15 21.10
N ALA A 462 11.39 14.88 21.58
CA ALA A 462 12.30 15.90 22.06
C ALA A 462 12.81 16.84 20.93
N ALA A 463 13.07 16.30 19.74
CA ALA A 463 13.46 17.09 18.58
C ALA A 463 12.34 18.05 18.15
N LEU A 464 11.11 17.55 18.03
CA LEU A 464 9.95 18.35 17.66
C LEU A 464 9.58 19.40 18.71
N ALA A 465 9.68 19.08 20.01
CA ALA A 465 9.48 20.05 21.08
C ALA A 465 10.46 21.24 20.98
N ARG A 466 11.73 20.97 20.63
CA ARG A 466 12.73 22.02 20.37
C ARG A 466 12.37 22.85 19.13
N ALA A 467 11.95 22.20 18.05
CA ALA A 467 11.52 22.88 16.82
C ALA A 467 10.34 23.82 17.08
N ARG A 468 9.29 23.36 17.78
CA ARG A 468 8.12 24.17 18.15
C ARG A 468 8.51 25.39 18.99
N SER A 469 9.40 25.19 19.97
CA SER A 469 9.88 26.25 20.85
C SER A 469 10.69 27.32 20.13
N ALA A 470 11.48 26.94 19.12
CA ALA A 470 12.27 27.86 18.32
C ALA A 470 11.39 28.82 17.49
N VAL A 471 10.28 28.31 16.94
CA VAL A 471 9.30 29.12 16.20
C VAL A 471 8.59 30.10 17.14
N ALA A 472 8.15 29.64 18.32
CA ALA A 472 7.49 30.51 19.31
C ALA A 472 8.41 31.59 19.91
N GLY A 473 9.72 31.34 19.99
CA GLY A 473 10.71 32.27 20.53
C GLY A 473 11.25 33.31 19.53
N GLY A 474 11.12 33.07 18.22
CA GLY A 474 11.64 33.94 17.15
C GLY A 474 10.77 35.14 16.78
N GLY A 475 9.57 35.24 17.35
CA GLY A 475 8.62 36.33 17.11
C GLY A 475 8.71 37.52 18.09
N ARG A 476 9.88 37.76 18.71
CA ARG A 476 10.09 38.89 19.64
C ARG A 476 11.05 39.95 19.10
#